data_AF-A0A1A1W510-F1
#
_entry.id   AF-A0A1A1W510-F1
#
_cell.length_a   1.000
_cell.length_b   1.000
_cell.length_c   1.000
_cell.angle_alpha   90.00
_cell.angle_beta   90.00
_cell.angle_gamma   90.00
#
_symmetry.space_group_name_H-M   'P 1'
#
loop_
_entity.id
_entity.type
_entity.pdbx_description
1 polymer ?
#
loop_
_entity_poly.entity_id
_entity_poly.type
_entity_poly.pdbx_seq_one_letter_code
_entity_poly.pdbx_strand_id
1 'polypeptide(L)'
;MIPSSAGERLDAERARLFTHSEAFWARWPNNRVFEAPYDELAGEAARCARLIEIFQGQRGTNVRPATGHARKTYDKANGEIATYQAMLNSVHNAMHYAISQGRGPQLPSN
;
A
#
# COMPACT_ATOMS: atom_id res chain seq x y z
N MET A 1 13.10 -19.26 9.72
CA MET A 1 14.14 -18.94 8.72
C MET A 1 14.32 -17.42 8.73
N ILE A 2 15.48 -16.91 9.13
CA ILE A 2 15.76 -15.46 9.09
C ILE A 2 16.30 -15.14 7.69
N PRO A 3 15.76 -14.14 6.96
CA PRO A 3 16.19 -13.81 5.61
C PRO A 3 17.65 -13.32 5.60
N SER A 4 18.48 -14.01 4.81
CA SER A 4 19.94 -13.89 4.82
C SER A 4 20.48 -12.78 3.91
N SER A 5 19.71 -12.35 2.91
CA SER A 5 20.06 -11.25 2.00
C SER A 5 19.09 -10.06 2.07
N ALA A 6 19.55 -8.87 1.64
CA ALA A 6 18.72 -7.67 1.56
C ALA A 6 17.51 -7.86 0.63
N GLY A 7 17.67 -8.65 -0.45
CA GLY A 7 16.59 -9.02 -1.35
C GLY A 7 15.52 -9.90 -0.68
N GLU A 8 15.93 -10.91 0.09
CA GLU A 8 15.00 -11.77 0.84
C GLU A 8 14.27 -11.00 1.96
N ARG A 9 14.93 -10.02 2.58
CA ARG A 9 14.29 -9.14 3.58
C ARG A 9 13.21 -8.29 2.95
N LEU A 10 13.48 -7.70 1.79
CA LEU A 10 12.51 -6.90 1.04
C LEU A 10 11.33 -7.75 0.57
N ASP A 11 11.58 -8.99 0.12
CA ASP A 11 10.53 -9.91 -0.31
C ASP A 11 9.64 -10.34 0.87
N ALA A 12 10.25 -10.67 2.01
CA ALA A 12 9.52 -11.00 3.23
C ALA A 12 8.71 -9.82 3.78
N GLU A 13 9.27 -8.60 3.72
CA GLU A 13 8.55 -7.37 4.07
C GLU A 13 7.34 -7.18 3.15
N ARG A 14 7.54 -7.26 1.83
CA ARG A 14 6.47 -7.15 0.84
C ARG A 14 5.37 -8.17 1.08
N ALA A 15 5.72 -9.45 1.32
CA ALA A 15 4.74 -10.50 1.57
C ALA A 15 3.90 -10.21 2.82
N ARG A 16 4.52 -9.75 3.90
CA ARG A 16 3.80 -9.35 5.13
C ARG A 16 2.88 -8.17 4.89
N LEU A 17 3.37 -7.13 4.20
CA LEU A 17 2.56 -5.96 3.85
C LEU A 17 1.35 -6.35 3.01
N PHE A 18 1.54 -7.25 2.04
CA PHE A 18 0.45 -7.78 1.21
C PHE A 18 -0.60 -8.51 2.06
N THR A 19 -0.19 -9.45 2.91
CA THR A 19 -1.12 -10.18 3.79
C THR A 19 -1.90 -9.23 4.72
N HIS A 20 -1.26 -8.20 5.28
CA HIS A 20 -1.94 -7.22 6.12
C HIS A 20 -2.91 -6.33 5.32
N SER A 21 -2.52 -5.92 4.13
CA SER A 21 -3.39 -5.18 3.19
C SER A 21 -4.61 -6.02 2.81
N GLU A 22 -4.42 -7.27 2.39
CA GLU A 22 -5.53 -8.18 2.06
C GLU A 22 -6.49 -8.37 3.23
N ALA A 23 -5.97 -8.57 4.45
CA ALA A 23 -6.80 -8.71 5.64
C ALA A 23 -7.63 -7.44 5.90
N PHE A 24 -7.05 -6.25 5.69
CA PHE A 24 -7.78 -4.98 5.78
C PHE A 24 -8.91 -4.90 4.75
N TRP A 25 -8.64 -5.19 3.47
CA TRP A 25 -9.64 -5.10 2.40
C TRP A 25 -10.69 -6.20 2.45
N ALA A 26 -10.36 -7.37 2.99
CA ALA A 26 -11.33 -8.43 3.26
C ALA A 26 -12.31 -8.03 4.37
N ARG A 27 -11.84 -7.29 5.38
CA ARG A 27 -12.68 -6.76 6.46
C ARG A 27 -13.51 -5.55 6.01
N TRP A 28 -12.94 -4.69 5.17
CA TRP A 28 -13.55 -3.44 4.72
C TRP A 28 -13.68 -3.37 3.18
N PRO A 29 -14.45 -4.26 2.54
CA PRO A 29 -14.57 -4.29 1.09
C PRO A 29 -15.40 -3.13 0.54
N ASN A 30 -15.03 -2.63 -0.64
CA ASN A 30 -15.77 -1.60 -1.38
C ASN A 30 -16.07 -0.36 -0.50
N ASN A 31 -17.32 0.09 -0.46
CA ASN A 31 -17.73 1.27 0.30
C ASN A 31 -17.63 1.09 1.83
N ARG A 32 -17.42 -0.13 2.35
CA ARG A 32 -17.24 -0.34 3.80
C ARG A 32 -15.94 0.28 4.32
N VAL A 33 -14.98 0.59 3.46
CA VAL A 33 -13.76 1.31 3.85
C VAL A 33 -14.06 2.66 4.53
N PHE A 34 -15.18 3.30 4.21
CA PHE A 34 -15.59 4.58 4.83
C PHE A 34 -16.10 4.42 6.29
N GLU A 35 -16.45 3.19 6.67
CA GLU A 35 -16.88 2.85 8.03
C GLU A 35 -15.70 2.46 8.93
N ALA A 36 -14.53 2.16 8.35
CA ALA A 36 -13.36 1.73 9.09
C ALA A 36 -12.88 2.79 10.10
N PRO A 37 -12.32 2.37 11.26
CA PRO A 37 -11.69 3.27 12.21
C PRO A 37 -10.53 4.04 11.58
N TYR A 38 -10.32 5.29 12.01
CA TYR A 38 -9.25 6.14 11.46
C TYR A 38 -7.86 5.51 11.62
N ASP A 39 -7.58 4.84 12.73
CA ASP A 39 -6.28 4.17 12.93
C ASP A 39 -6.06 3.00 11.97
N GLU A 40 -7.12 2.25 11.63
CA GLU A 40 -7.04 1.18 10.63
C GLU A 40 -6.81 1.77 9.23
N LEU A 41 -7.48 2.88 8.90
CA LEU A 41 -7.29 3.62 7.65
C LEU A 41 -5.87 4.18 7.55
N ALA A 42 -5.36 4.83 8.59
CA ALA A 42 -4.01 5.37 8.62
C ALA A 42 -2.95 4.26 8.48
N GLY A 43 -3.18 3.13 9.14
CA GLY A 43 -2.34 1.94 8.98
C GLY A 43 -2.32 1.41 7.55
N GLU A 44 -3.48 1.39 6.87
CA GLU A 44 -3.56 0.97 5.47
C GLU A 44 -2.90 1.97 4.52
N ALA A 45 -3.09 3.27 4.75
CA ALA A 45 -2.43 4.31 3.95
C ALA A 45 -0.90 4.16 4.01
N ALA A 46 -0.34 3.91 5.21
CA ALA A 46 1.08 3.66 5.39
C ALA A 46 1.55 2.38 4.67
N ARG A 47 0.76 1.30 4.72
CA ARG A 47 1.08 0.05 3.98
C ARG A 47 1.07 0.26 2.47
N CYS A 48 0.04 0.91 1.92
CA CYS A 48 -0.03 1.25 0.50
C CYS A 48 1.16 2.11 0.07
N ALA A 49 1.51 3.15 0.84
CA ALA A 49 2.68 3.99 0.56
C ALA A 49 3.98 3.17 0.53
N ARG A 50 4.17 2.28 1.51
CA ARG A 50 5.36 1.42 1.57
C ARG A 50 5.44 0.43 0.40
N LEU A 51 4.32 -0.16 0.00
CA LEU A 51 4.28 -1.03 -1.18
C LEU A 51 4.63 -0.27 -2.46
N ILE A 52 4.12 0.96 -2.63
CA ILE A 52 4.48 1.83 -3.75
C ILE A 52 5.99 2.08 -3.78
N GLU A 53 6.63 2.41 -2.65
CA GLU A 53 8.09 2.58 -2.56
C GLU A 53 8.85 1.32 -2.99
N ILE A 54 8.43 0.14 -2.51
CA ILE A 54 9.05 -1.13 -2.88
C ILE A 54 8.96 -1.35 -4.40
N PHE A 55 7.79 -1.12 -5.01
CA PHE A 55 7.62 -1.30 -6.45
C PHE A 55 8.35 -0.23 -7.27
N GLN A 56 8.48 1.00 -6.76
CA GLN A 56 9.33 2.02 -7.38
C GLN A 56 10.81 1.60 -7.37
N GLY A 57 11.28 1.02 -6.27
CA GLY A 57 12.61 0.42 -6.18
C GLY A 57 12.80 -0.73 -7.17
N GLN A 58 11.80 -1.62 -7.31
CA GLN A 58 11.81 -2.72 -8.29
C GLN A 58 11.78 -2.23 -9.74
N ARG A 59 11.08 -1.12 -9.99
CA ARG A 59 11.05 -0.47 -11.31
C ARG A 59 12.44 0.07 -11.69
N GLY A 60 13.17 0.63 -10.72
CA GLY A 60 14.56 1.09 -10.83
C GLY A 60 14.80 2.32 -11.71
N THR A 61 13.94 2.57 -12.70
CA THR A 61 14.02 3.71 -13.61
C THR A 61 12.63 4.29 -13.88
N ASN A 62 12.56 5.55 -14.34
CA ASN A 62 11.34 6.18 -14.83
C ASN A 62 11.18 6.04 -16.35
N VAL A 63 12.21 5.55 -17.04
CA VAL A 63 12.20 5.35 -18.50
C VAL A 63 11.83 3.91 -18.79
N ARG A 64 10.76 3.71 -19.54
CA ARG A 64 10.30 2.39 -19.95
C ARG A 64 11.33 1.72 -20.88
N PRO A 65 11.89 0.54 -20.53
CA PRO A 65 12.80 -0.18 -21.41
C PRO A 65 12.12 -0.61 -22.71
N ALA A 66 12.85 -0.61 -23.83
CA ALA A 66 12.29 -0.92 -25.14
C ALA A 66 11.83 -2.39 -25.27
N THR A 67 12.62 -3.35 -24.79
CA THR A 67 12.36 -4.80 -24.92
C THR A 67 12.96 -5.60 -23.76
N GLY A 68 12.70 -6.92 -23.74
CA GLY A 68 13.38 -7.87 -22.86
C GLY A 68 12.83 -7.98 -21.44
N HIS A 69 13.59 -8.63 -20.56
CA HIS A 69 13.22 -8.89 -19.18
C HIS A 69 13.01 -7.59 -18.38
N ALA A 70 13.87 -6.58 -18.60
CA ALA A 70 13.74 -5.28 -17.95
C ALA A 70 12.39 -4.59 -18.24
N ARG A 71 11.88 -4.69 -19.47
CA ARG A 71 10.55 -4.17 -19.83
C ARG A 71 9.43 -4.89 -19.07
N LYS A 72 9.49 -6.22 -18.95
CA LYS A 72 8.49 -6.99 -18.20
C LYS A 72 8.47 -6.62 -16.72
N THR A 73 9.64 -6.48 -16.11
CA THR A 73 9.77 -6.06 -14.70
C THR A 73 9.23 -4.64 -14.51
N TYR A 74 9.58 -3.72 -15.41
CA TYR A 74 9.07 -2.35 -15.41
C TYR A 74 7.54 -2.29 -15.54
N ASP A 75 6.98 -2.99 -16.54
CA ASP A 75 5.54 -2.99 -16.80
C ASP A 75 4.77 -3.61 -15.62
N LYS A 76 5.28 -4.70 -15.02
CA LYS A 76 4.70 -5.30 -13.81
C LYS A 76 4.74 -4.34 -12.63
N ALA A 77 5.89 -3.73 -12.34
CA ALA A 77 6.04 -2.80 -11.22
C ALA A 77 5.11 -1.59 -11.37
N ASN A 78 4.94 -1.05 -12.59
CA ASN A 78 4.00 0.04 -12.83
C ASN A 78 2.54 -0.37 -12.64
N GLY A 79 2.15 -1.59 -13.02
CA GLY A 79 0.81 -2.11 -12.76
C GLY A 79 0.51 -2.14 -11.26
N GLU A 80 1.45 -2.68 -10.46
CA GLU A 80 1.32 -2.71 -9.00
C GLU A 80 1.28 -1.30 -8.40
N ILE A 81 2.17 -0.39 -8.83
CA ILE A 81 2.16 1.01 -8.39
C ILE A 81 0.80 1.65 -8.64
N ALA A 82 0.24 1.50 -9.84
CA ALA A 82 -1.06 2.07 -10.18
C ALA A 82 -2.18 1.50 -9.30
N THR A 83 -2.17 0.19 -9.03
CA THR A 83 -3.12 -0.46 -8.12
C THR A 83 -3.04 0.14 -6.71
N TYR A 84 -1.85 0.18 -6.11
CA TYR A 84 -1.71 0.70 -4.74
C TYR A 84 -1.94 2.21 -4.65
N GLN A 85 -1.68 2.98 -5.71
CA GLN A 85 -2.06 4.39 -5.76
C GLN A 85 -3.59 4.57 -5.73
N ALA A 86 -4.33 3.74 -6.47
CA ALA A 86 -5.80 3.79 -6.44
C ALA A 86 -6.36 3.39 -5.07
N MET A 87 -5.79 2.35 -4.45
CA MET A 87 -6.14 1.94 -3.08
C MET A 87 -5.83 3.04 -2.06
N LEU A 88 -4.62 3.63 -2.11
CA LEU A 88 -4.22 4.73 -1.25
C LEU A 88 -5.16 5.95 -1.37
N ASN A 89 -5.54 6.32 -2.59
CA ASN A 89 -6.50 7.40 -2.81
C ASN A 89 -7.86 7.09 -2.19
N SER A 90 -8.32 5.84 -2.27
CA SER A 90 -9.59 5.41 -1.65
C SER A 90 -9.53 5.50 -0.13
N VAL A 91 -8.41 5.09 0.47
CA VAL A 91 -8.17 5.19 1.92
C VAL A 91 -8.08 6.66 2.36
N HIS A 92 -7.38 7.52 1.63
CA HIS A 92 -7.34 8.95 1.94
C HIS A 92 -8.74 9.60 1.86
N ASN A 93 -9.53 9.26 0.85
CA ASN A 93 -10.92 9.73 0.77
C ASN A 93 -11.74 9.26 2.00
N ALA A 94 -11.57 8.02 2.43
CA ALA A 94 -12.22 7.50 3.63
C ALA A 94 -11.72 8.19 4.91
N MET A 95 -10.43 8.51 5.02
CA MET A 95 -9.87 9.29 6.13
C MET A 95 -10.44 10.70 6.18
N HIS A 96 -10.52 11.38 5.03
CA HIS A 96 -11.11 12.72 4.92
C HIS A 96 -12.59 12.69 5.31
N TYR A 97 -13.32 11.65 4.91
CA TYR A 97 -14.69 11.43 5.33
C TYR A 97 -14.81 11.15 6.84
N ALA A 98 -13.94 10.33 7.41
CA ALA A 98 -13.92 10.08 8.85
C ALA A 98 -13.69 11.39 9.64
N ILE A 99 -12.76 12.23 9.19
CA ILE A 99 -12.50 13.55 9.79
C ILE A 99 -13.74 14.44 9.71
N SER A 100 -14.43 14.50 8.57
CA SER A 100 -15.65 15.32 8.42
C SER A 100 -16.80 14.84 9.30
N GLN A 101 -16.80 13.57 9.71
CA GLN A 101 -17.74 12.98 10.67
C GLN A 101 -17.28 13.10 12.14
N GLY A 102 -16.19 13.82 12.42
CA GLY A 102 -15.63 13.93 13.78
C GLY A 102 -14.92 12.66 14.28
N ARG A 103 -14.72 11.66 13.41
CA ARG A 103 -13.98 10.42 13.67
C ARG A 103 -12.51 10.55 13.24
N GLY A 104 -11.96 11.77 13.30
CA GLY A 104 -10.58 12.06 12.92
C GLY A 104 -9.54 11.43 13.88
N PRO A 105 -8.25 11.73 13.69
CA PRO A 105 -7.19 11.19 14.55
C PRO A 105 -7.50 11.49 16.00
N GLN A 106 -7.69 10.44 16.81
CA GLN A 106 -7.89 10.61 18.24
C GLN A 106 -6.52 10.85 18.87
N LEU A 107 -6.29 12.10 19.31
CA LEU A 107 -5.14 12.39 20.15
C LEU A 107 -5.27 11.58 21.43
N PRO A 108 -4.21 10.93 21.92
CA PRO A 108 -4.26 10.23 23.20
C PRO A 108 -4.67 11.24 24.27
N SER A 109 -5.75 10.93 24.99
CA SER A 109 -6.16 11.70 26.16
C SER A 109 -5.11 11.44 27.25
N ASN A 110 -4.36 12.48 27.59
CA ASN A 110 -3.32 12.44 28.63
C ASN A 110 -3.91 12.35 30.03
#